data_AF-A0A928HBM7-F1
#
_entry.id   AF-A0A928HBM7-F1
#
_cell.length_a   1.000
_cell.length_b   1.000
_cell.length_c   1.000
_cell.angle_alpha   90.00
_cell.angle_beta   90.00
_cell.angle_gamma   90.00
#
_symmetry.space_group_name_H-M   'P 1'
#
loop_
_entity.id
_entity.type
_entity.pdbx_description
1 polymer ?
#
loop_
_entity_poly.entity_id
_entity_poly.type
_entity_poly.pdbx_seq_one_letter_code
_entity_poly.pdbx_strand_id
1 'polypeptide(L)'
;MRYKVWIDGVLYAREIVGDGLGVATVHGATAYYRSITRSVFRVGIGLAFSNSTELVNHLVLPESSVINIKIIRGPGELTADNAPDMPLVKDGSECEIRMSDLKAEMAGLNFFMCPECRRLRHQMRREFIAEDRH
;
A
#
# COMPACT_ATOMS: atom_id res chain seq x y z
N MET A 1 1.12 -14.96 -7.81
CA MET A 1 1.97 -14.20 -8.76
C MET A 1 3.44 -14.39 -8.41
N ARG A 2 4.35 -14.30 -9.40
CA ARG A 2 5.80 -14.30 -9.18
C ARG A 2 6.45 -13.08 -9.81
N TYR A 3 7.27 -12.36 -9.06
CA TYR A 3 7.86 -11.10 -9.52
C TYR A 3 9.23 -10.82 -8.91
N LYS A 4 9.96 -9.89 -9.53
CA LYS A 4 11.23 -9.32 -9.03
C LYS A 4 11.01 -7.88 -8.62
N VAL A 5 11.78 -7.41 -7.66
CA VAL A 5 11.75 -6.02 -7.19
C VAL A 5 13.15 -5.44 -7.19
N TRP A 6 13.28 -4.25 -7.76
CA TRP A 6 14.44 -3.38 -7.64
C TRP A 6 14.02 -2.09 -6.94
N ILE A 7 14.93 -1.55 -6.13
CA ILE A 7 14.78 -0.28 -5.45
C ILE A 7 16.01 0.55 -5.82
N ASP A 8 15.80 1.71 -6.43
CA ASP A 8 16.86 2.60 -6.90
C ASP A 8 17.89 1.89 -7.79
N GLY A 9 17.39 1.01 -8.68
CA GLY A 9 18.20 0.18 -9.58
C GLY A 9 18.91 -1.00 -8.91
N VAL A 10 18.88 -1.12 -7.59
CA VAL A 10 19.48 -2.24 -6.85
C VAL A 10 18.45 -3.36 -6.70
N LEU A 11 18.86 -4.58 -7.06
CA LEU A 11 18.01 -5.76 -6.94
C LEU A 11 17.75 -6.06 -5.45
N TYR A 12 16.51 -5.84 -5.02
CA TYR A 12 16.07 -6.13 -3.66
C TYR A 12 15.75 -7.62 -3.51
N ALA A 13 14.86 -8.14 -4.36
CA ALA A 13 14.41 -9.52 -4.31
C ALA A 13 14.39 -10.16 -5.70
N ARG A 14 15.09 -11.29 -5.82
CA ARG A 14 15.24 -12.04 -7.07
C ARG A 14 13.98 -12.79 -7.48
N GLU A 15 13.17 -13.20 -6.52
CA GLU A 15 11.99 -14.00 -6.76
C GLU A 15 11.05 -13.95 -5.55
N ILE A 16 10.02 -13.13 -5.65
CA ILE A 16 8.93 -13.09 -4.68
C ILE A 16 7.77 -13.88 -5.25
N VAL A 17 7.26 -14.85 -4.49
CA VAL A 17 6.00 -15.53 -4.77
C VAL A 17 4.98 -15.05 -3.75
N GLY A 18 3.84 -14.55 -4.21
CA GLY A 18 2.76 -14.09 -3.33
C GLY A 18 1.53 -13.67 -4.10
N ASP A 19 0.52 -13.19 -3.38
CA ASP A 19 -0.75 -12.76 -3.97
C ASP A 19 -0.61 -11.41 -4.68
N GLY A 20 0.25 -10.54 -4.16
CA GLY A 20 0.42 -9.20 -4.71
C GLY A 20 1.50 -8.37 -4.03
N LEU A 21 1.63 -7.16 -4.52
CA LEU A 21 2.49 -6.11 -3.97
C LEU A 21 1.67 -4.83 -3.90
N GLY A 22 1.47 -4.30 -2.70
CA GLY A 22 0.83 -3.02 -2.48
C GLY A 22 1.86 -1.90 -2.39
N VAL A 23 1.60 -0.78 -3.04
CA VAL A 23 2.34 0.47 -2.83
C VAL A 23 1.38 1.52 -2.28
N ALA A 24 1.81 2.23 -1.25
CA ALA A 24 0.99 3.23 -0.59
C ALA A 24 1.76 4.54 -0.39
N THR A 25 1.02 5.64 -0.49
CA THR A 25 1.43 6.95 0.05
C THR A 25 1.11 7.01 1.55
N VAL A 26 1.56 8.06 2.24
CA VAL A 26 1.19 8.31 3.65
C VAL A 26 -0.32 8.31 3.87
N HIS A 27 -1.10 8.83 2.92
CA HIS A 27 -2.57 8.81 2.96
C HIS A 27 -3.12 7.38 2.82
N GLY A 28 -2.58 6.61 1.86
CA GLY A 28 -2.94 5.21 1.63
C GLY A 28 -2.49 4.23 2.72
N ALA A 29 -1.59 4.67 3.62
CA ALA A 29 -1.04 3.82 4.69
C ALA A 29 -2.11 3.26 5.63
N THR A 30 -3.26 3.91 5.75
CA THR A 30 -4.39 3.45 6.58
C THR A 30 -5.35 2.48 5.87
N ALA A 31 -5.21 2.32 4.55
CA ALA A 31 -6.07 1.50 3.70
C ALA A 31 -5.49 0.08 3.53
N TYR A 32 -5.41 -0.44 2.30
CA TYR A 32 -5.00 -1.81 2.02
C TYR A 32 -3.58 -2.15 2.53
N TYR A 33 -2.69 -1.16 2.56
CA TYR A 33 -1.39 -1.29 3.22
C TYR A 33 -1.54 -1.77 4.67
N ARG A 34 -2.44 -1.17 5.45
CA ARG A 34 -2.67 -1.53 6.85
C ARG A 34 -3.24 -2.93 7.03
N SER A 35 -4.02 -3.43 6.07
CA SER A 35 -4.51 -4.82 6.15
C SER A 35 -3.41 -5.85 5.99
N ILE A 36 -2.41 -5.57 5.14
CA ILE A 36 -1.25 -6.46 4.93
C ILE A 36 -0.28 -6.35 6.11
N THR A 37 0.06 -5.12 6.50
CA THR A 37 1.21 -4.86 7.40
C THR A 37 0.82 -4.75 8.86
N ARG A 38 -0.47 -4.48 9.15
CA ARG A 38 -0.98 -4.04 10.46
C ARG A 38 -0.31 -2.78 10.99
N SER A 39 0.40 -2.05 10.13
CA SER A 39 1.19 -0.86 10.46
C SER A 39 0.73 0.36 9.64
N VAL A 40 1.23 1.53 10.03
CA VAL A 40 1.08 2.79 9.31
C VAL A 40 2.43 3.52 9.34
N PHE A 41 2.69 4.35 8.34
CA PHE A 41 3.89 5.20 8.28
C PHE A 41 3.49 6.66 8.03
N ARG A 42 4.41 7.59 8.30
CA ARG A 42 4.14 9.04 8.24
C ARG A 42 4.99 9.80 7.22
N VAL A 43 6.03 9.17 6.68
CA VAL A 43 6.95 9.76 5.70
C VAL A 43 7.39 8.64 4.74
N GLY A 44 7.58 8.95 3.46
CA GLY A 44 8.08 7.98 2.50
C GLY A 44 7.01 7.30 1.66
N ILE A 45 7.40 6.16 1.07
CA ILE A 45 6.56 5.28 0.26
C ILE A 45 6.49 3.92 0.97
N GLY A 46 5.28 3.43 1.22
CA GLY A 46 5.07 2.11 1.82
C GLY A 46 5.01 1.03 0.76
N LEU A 47 5.85 0.02 0.87
CA LEU A 47 5.81 -1.19 0.04
C LEU A 47 5.34 -2.36 0.90
N ALA A 48 4.26 -3.04 0.52
CA ALA A 48 3.66 -4.12 1.30
C ALA A 48 3.53 -5.40 0.47
N PHE A 49 4.05 -6.52 0.98
CA PHE A 49 4.03 -7.81 0.30
C PHE A 49 2.84 -8.64 0.82
N SER A 50 1.88 -8.92 -0.07
CA SER A 50 0.66 -9.66 0.31
C SER A 50 0.89 -11.16 0.21
N ASN A 51 0.74 -11.88 1.34
CA ASN A 51 0.92 -13.33 1.47
C ASN A 51 2.13 -13.87 0.70
N SER A 52 3.27 -13.20 0.85
CA SER A 52 4.47 -13.50 0.08
C SER A 52 5.44 -14.41 0.80
N THR A 53 6.32 -15.04 0.03
CA THR A 53 7.49 -15.78 0.54
C THR A 53 8.60 -14.89 1.13
N GLU A 54 8.49 -13.56 1.02
CA GLU A 54 9.46 -12.65 1.65
C GLU A 54 9.42 -12.71 3.17
N LEU A 55 10.60 -12.54 3.78
CA LEU A 55 10.76 -12.61 5.24
C LEU A 55 10.10 -11.44 5.96
N VAL A 56 9.99 -10.30 5.28
CA VAL A 56 9.32 -9.10 5.78
C VAL A 56 8.04 -8.86 4.99
N ASN A 57 6.98 -8.45 5.69
CA ASN A 57 5.71 -8.13 5.05
C ASN A 57 5.66 -6.70 4.49
N HIS A 58 6.60 -5.82 4.85
CA HIS A 58 6.68 -4.48 4.29
C HIS A 58 8.04 -3.81 4.42
N LEU A 59 8.21 -2.75 3.61
CA LEU A 59 9.25 -1.74 3.72
C LEU A 59 8.62 -0.35 3.74
N VAL A 60 9.36 0.62 4.28
CA VAL A 60 9.08 2.05 4.13
C VAL A 60 10.31 2.68 3.50
N LEU A 61 10.15 3.21 2.30
CA LEU A 61 11.23 3.73 1.47
C LEU A 61 11.22 5.27 1.45
N PRO A 62 12.36 5.94 1.21
CA PRO A 62 12.40 7.37 0.96
C PRO A 62 11.43 7.80 -0.17
N GLU A 63 10.90 9.03 -0.11
CA GLU A 63 9.99 9.56 -1.14
C GLU A 63 10.66 9.70 -2.52
N SER A 64 11.99 9.81 -2.55
CA SER A 64 12.79 9.86 -3.78
C SER A 64 12.98 8.50 -4.43
N SER A 65 12.56 7.40 -3.79
CA SER A 65 12.89 6.06 -4.27
C SER A 65 12.11 5.71 -5.53
N VAL A 66 12.77 4.98 -6.43
CA VAL A 66 12.14 4.38 -7.62
C VAL A 66 12.05 2.87 -7.42
N ILE A 67 10.83 2.35 -7.52
CA ILE A 67 10.53 0.93 -7.33
C ILE A 67 10.22 0.34 -8.69
N ASN A 68 11.04 -0.60 -9.16
CA ASN A 68 10.78 -1.33 -10.40
C ASN A 68 10.36 -2.76 -10.07
N ILE A 69 9.29 -3.21 -10.71
CA ILE A 69 8.71 -4.53 -10.52
C ILE A 69 8.66 -5.23 -11.87
N LYS A 70 9.20 -6.44 -11.95
CA LYS A 70 9.10 -7.27 -13.15
C LYS A 70 8.28 -8.51 -12.88
N ILE A 71 7.22 -8.71 -13.64
CA ILE A 71 6.38 -9.90 -13.54
C ILE A 71 7.13 -11.07 -14.20
N ILE A 72 7.45 -12.10 -13.42
CA ILE A 72 8.05 -13.34 -13.93
C ILE A 72 6.94 -14.29 -14.38
N ARG A 73 5.88 -14.41 -13.57
CA ARG A 73 4.74 -15.29 -13.84
C ARG A 73 3.46 -14.66 -13.28
N GLY A 74 2.55 -14.32 -14.17
CA GLY A 74 1.25 -13.74 -13.92
C GLY A 74 0.11 -14.66 -14.35
N PRO A 75 -1.02 -14.09 -14.81
CA PRO A 75 -1.28 -12.65 -14.91
C PRO A 75 -1.48 -12.00 -13.52
N GLY A 76 -1.25 -10.70 -13.45
CA GLY A 76 -1.70 -9.84 -12.37
C GLY A 76 -2.49 -8.66 -12.91
N GLU A 77 -3.13 -7.90 -12.03
CA GLU A 77 -3.80 -6.65 -12.36
C GLU A 77 -3.15 -5.52 -11.58
N LEU A 78 -2.88 -4.40 -12.26
CA LEU A 78 -2.47 -3.18 -11.60
C LEU A 78 -3.72 -2.37 -11.27
N THR A 79 -3.92 -2.09 -9.99
CA THR A 79 -5.02 -1.24 -9.51
C THR A 79 -4.45 -0.05 -8.77
N ALA A 80 -5.12 1.10 -8.91
CA ALA A 80 -4.75 2.33 -8.23
C ALA A 80 -6.01 3.06 -7.77
N ASP A 81 -5.89 3.81 -6.67
CA ASP A 81 -7.01 4.59 -6.14
C ASP A 81 -7.52 5.58 -7.19
N ASN A 82 -8.84 5.55 -7.45
CA ASN A 82 -9.52 6.40 -8.41
C ASN A 82 -9.06 6.26 -9.88
N ALA A 83 -8.39 5.16 -10.23
CA ALA A 83 -8.11 4.84 -11.62
C ALA A 83 -9.28 4.02 -12.23
N PRO A 84 -9.87 4.46 -13.36
CA PRO A 84 -10.90 3.68 -14.03
C PRO A 84 -10.32 2.43 -14.72
N ASP A 85 -9.05 2.51 -15.10
CA ASP A 85 -8.36 1.44 -15.83
C ASP A 85 -7.61 0.54 -14.85
N MET A 86 -7.74 -0.77 -15.06
CA MET A 86 -7.00 -1.80 -14.33
C MET A 86 -6.20 -2.64 -15.34
N PRO A 87 -5.04 -2.13 -15.81
CA PRO A 87 -4.30 -2.82 -16.85
C PRO A 87 -3.80 -4.18 -16.36
N LEU A 88 -3.94 -5.19 -17.23
CA LEU A 88 -3.42 -6.53 -16.99
C LEU A 88 -1.91 -6.54 -17.18
N VAL A 89 -1.18 -6.97 -16.16
CA VAL A 89 0.27 -7.17 -16.21
C VAL A 89 0.58 -8.65 -16.49
N LYS A 90 1.08 -8.91 -17.69
CA LYS A 90 1.44 -10.24 -18.19
C LYS A 90 2.90 -10.57 -17.86
N ASP A 91 3.28 -11.82 -18.09
CA ASP A 91 4.66 -12.28 -17.97
C ASP A 91 5.61 -11.37 -18.78
N GLY A 92 6.71 -10.97 -18.14
CA GLY A 92 7.69 -10.06 -18.72
C GLY A 92 7.37 -8.57 -18.58
N SER A 93 6.15 -8.20 -18.16
CA SER A 93 5.78 -6.79 -17.95
C SER A 93 6.61 -6.17 -16.84
N GLU A 94 6.90 -4.88 -16.99
CA GLU A 94 7.63 -4.08 -16.02
C GLU A 94 6.78 -2.90 -15.57
N CYS A 95 6.71 -2.68 -14.27
CA CYS A 95 6.03 -1.55 -13.64
C CYS A 95 7.06 -0.71 -12.91
N GLU A 96 7.07 0.59 -13.16
CA GLU A 96 7.84 1.56 -12.38
C GLU A 96 6.89 2.36 -11.51
N ILE A 97 7.24 2.49 -10.24
CA ILE A 97 6.46 3.23 -9.25
C ILE A 97 7.39 4.19 -8.52
N ARG A 98 7.00 5.47 -8.49
CA ARG A 98 7.73 6.55 -7.81
C ARG A 98 6.73 7.60 -7.31
N MET A 99 7.17 8.46 -6.39
CA MET A 99 6.36 9.61 -6.02
C MET A 99 6.18 10.53 -7.23
N SER A 100 4.96 11.02 -7.43
CA SER A 100 4.67 12.01 -8.47
C SER A 100 5.15 13.38 -8.02
N ASP A 101 5.64 14.18 -8.96
CA ASP A 101 5.96 15.59 -8.75
C ASP A 101 4.69 16.46 -8.65
N LEU A 102 3.54 15.90 -9.06
CA LEU A 102 2.23 16.54 -8.95
C LEU A 102 1.65 16.32 -7.55
N LYS A 103 0.99 17.36 -7.03
CA LYS A 103 0.30 17.32 -5.74
C LYS A 103 -1.21 17.21 -5.96
N ALA A 104 -1.84 16.37 -5.17
CA ALA A 104 -3.30 16.34 -5.08
C ALA A 104 -3.76 17.37 -4.05
N GLU A 105 -4.61 18.31 -4.46
CA GLU A 105 -5.26 19.23 -3.53
C GLU A 105 -6.44 18.53 -2.85
N MET A 106 -6.39 18.46 -1.52
CA MET A 106 -7.48 17.92 -0.71
C MET A 106 -8.31 19.06 -0.13
N ALA A 107 -9.43 19.38 -0.76
CA ALA A 107 -10.40 20.32 -0.21
C ALA A 107 -11.18 19.69 0.95
N GLY A 108 -11.41 20.47 2.01
CA GLY A 108 -12.38 20.12 3.04
C GLY A 108 -11.93 19.12 4.10
N LEU A 109 -10.63 19.02 4.39
CA LEU A 109 -10.08 18.22 5.51
C LEU A 109 -10.84 18.41 6.84
N ASN A 110 -11.36 19.62 7.09
CA ASN A 110 -12.15 19.96 8.28
C ASN A 110 -13.61 19.44 8.27
N PHE A 111 -14.11 18.96 7.12
CA PHE A 111 -15.49 18.51 6.94
C PHE A 111 -15.65 16.97 6.92
N PHE A 112 -14.56 16.21 6.77
CA PHE A 112 -14.64 14.74 6.66
C PHE A 112 -15.13 14.04 7.93
N MET A 113 -15.09 14.69 9.09
CA MET A 113 -15.73 14.20 10.32
C MET A 113 -15.82 15.34 11.33
N CYS A 114 -17.03 15.73 11.74
CA CYS A 114 -17.15 16.71 12.82
C CYS A 114 -16.58 16.14 14.13
N PRO A 115 -16.11 16.99 15.06
CA PRO A 115 -15.53 16.53 16.33
C PRO A 115 -16.44 15.58 17.12
N GLU A 116 -17.76 15.79 17.07
CA GLU A 116 -18.73 14.95 17.76
C GLU A 116 -18.82 13.54 17.17
N CYS A 117 -18.91 13.42 15.84
CA CYS A 117 -18.84 12.14 15.14
C CYS A 117 -17.53 11.41 15.41
N ARG A 118 -16.42 12.15 15.53
CA ARG A 118 -15.11 11.57 15.86
C ARG A 118 -15.11 11.01 17.28
N ARG A 119 -15.67 11.75 18.25
CA ARG A 119 -15.81 11.35 19.65
C ARG A 119 -16.70 10.10 19.79
N LEU A 120 -17.86 10.09 19.13
CA LEU A 120 -18.77 8.94 19.09
C LEU A 120 -18.08 7.69 18.54
N ARG A 121 -17.35 7.83 17.41
CA ARG A 121 -16.61 6.71 16.82
C ARG A 121 -15.53 6.16 17.77
N HIS A 122 -14.84 7.01 18.51
CA HIS A 122 -13.87 6.57 19.51
C HIS A 122 -14.52 5.86 20.70
N GLN A 123 -15.71 6.31 21.12
CA GLN A 123 -16.46 5.70 22.22
C GLN A 123 -16.98 4.32 21.83
N MET A 124 -17.68 4.22 20.68
CA MET A 124 -18.17 2.92 20.17
C MET A 124 -17.05 1.89 20.01
N ARG A 125 -15.86 2.34 19.57
CA ARG A 125 -14.71 1.45 19.40
C ARG A 125 -14.13 0.95 20.73
N ARG A 126 -14.31 1.68 21.84
CA ARG A 126 -13.91 1.23 23.18
C ARG A 126 -14.93 0.27 23.77
N GLU A 127 -16.21 0.53 23.56
CA GLU A 127 -17.32 -0.34 24.00
C GLU A 127 -17.25 -1.71 23.31
N PHE A 128 -17.02 -1.74 21.99
CA PHE A 128 -16.85 -2.98 21.23
C PHE A 128 -15.66 -3.84 21.73
N ILE A 129 -14.54 -3.20 22.12
CA ILE A 129 -13.36 -3.90 22.67
C ILE A 129 -13.62 -4.42 24.10
N ALA A 130 -14.55 -3.79 24.83
CA ALA A 130 -14.92 -4.22 26.17
C ALA A 130 -15.88 -5.42 26.14
N GLU A 131 -16.78 -5.49 25.16
CA GLU A 131 -17.72 -6.61 24.96
C GLU A 131 -17.03 -7.89 24.44
N ASP A 132 -16.02 -7.77 23.57
CA ASP A 132 -15.22 -8.92 23.06
C ASP A 132 -14.27 -9.55 24.10
N ARG A 133 -14.32 -9.12 25.37
CA ARG A 133 -13.50 -9.63 26.48
C ARG A 133 -14.30 -10.45 27.51
N HIS A 134 -15.49 -10.92 27.17
CA HIS A 134 -16.29 -11.88 27.95
C HIS A 134 -16.57 -13.13 27.12
#